data_AF-A0A3N0WB21-F1
#
_entry.id   AF-A0A3N0WB21-F1
#
_cell.length_a   1.000
_cell.length_b   1.000
_cell.length_c   1.000
_cell.angle_alpha   90.00
_cell.angle_beta   90.00
_cell.angle_gamma   90.00
#
_symmetry.space_group_name_H-M   'P 1'
#
loop_
_entity.id
_entity.type
_entity.pdbx_description
1 polymer ?
#
loop_
_entity_poly.entity_id
_entity_poly.type
_entity_poly.pdbx_seq_one_letter_code
_entity_poly.pdbx_strand_id
1 'polypeptide(L)'
;MDKIQTIKERIFFFLERKGIRKETFYKETGMSSSNFKGAALKSDLGVDKLAKILIVYPELKENENLIWLITGNHELNLNPVQKKDQPAAEHHHEETNEKLGDLLANLFAQYNTQDKSILFVQKQISRIEKKYDEAILKQNKYLEEILSLAKHVTK
;
A
#
# COMPACT_ATOMS: atom_id res chain seq x y z
N MET A 1 11.06 -1.04 24.94
CA MET A 1 11.61 -0.52 23.68
C MET A 1 10.46 -0.41 22.72
N ASP A 2 10.15 0.81 22.30
CA ASP A 2 8.86 1.17 21.71
C ASP A 2 8.66 0.58 20.33
N LYS A 3 7.44 0.06 20.12
CA LYS A 3 6.99 -0.63 18.93
C LYS A 3 6.83 0.38 17.79
N ILE A 4 7.89 0.59 16.99
CA ILE A 4 7.85 1.39 15.76
C ILE A 4 6.94 0.66 14.76
N GLN A 5 5.79 1.24 14.37
CA GLN A 5 4.80 0.50 13.56
C GLN A 5 4.71 0.97 12.11
N THR A 6 4.92 2.26 11.83
CA THR A 6 4.71 2.81 10.49
C THR A 6 6.00 3.00 9.69
N ILE A 7 5.88 2.99 8.36
CA ILE A 7 6.99 3.28 7.43
C ILE A 7 7.59 4.67 7.74
N LYS A 8 6.75 5.66 8.07
CA LYS A 8 7.21 7.03 8.37
C LYS A 8 8.03 7.11 9.65
N GLU A 9 7.63 6.37 10.68
CA GLU A 9 8.43 6.27 11.91
C GLU A 9 9.76 5.55 11.66
N ARG A 10 9.77 4.49 10.82
CA ARG A 10 11.01 3.83 10.41
C ARG A 10 11.92 4.75 9.60
N ILE A 11 11.38 5.58 8.73
CA ILE A 11 12.17 6.62 8.04
C ILE A 11 12.80 7.56 9.06
N PHE A 12 12.04 8.04 10.06
CA PHE A 12 12.61 8.90 11.10
C PHE A 12 13.69 8.20 11.92
N PHE A 13 13.50 6.93 12.27
CA PHE A 13 14.53 6.13 12.93
C PHE A 13 15.80 6.01 12.07
N PHE A 14 15.66 5.76 10.77
CA PHE A 14 16.78 5.75 9.83
C PHE A 14 17.52 7.09 9.80
N LEU A 15 16.79 8.20 9.71
CA LEU A 15 17.38 9.55 9.71
C LEU A 15 18.15 9.84 10.99
N GLU A 16 17.60 9.46 12.14
CA GLU A 16 18.25 9.61 13.45
C GLU A 16 19.54 8.81 13.51
N ARG A 17 19.52 7.54 13.09
CA ARG A 17 20.70 6.66 13.06
C ARG A 17 21.80 7.16 12.13
N LYS A 18 21.44 7.85 11.04
CA LYS A 18 22.37 8.47 10.09
C LYS A 18 22.78 9.90 10.47
N GLY A 19 22.19 10.49 11.51
CA GLY A 19 22.42 11.91 11.86
C GLY A 19 21.89 12.90 10.82
N ILE A 20 20.90 12.50 10.00
CA ILE A 20 20.30 13.35 8.96
C ILE A 20 19.18 14.19 9.57
N ARG A 21 19.27 15.51 9.40
CA ARG A 21 18.19 16.42 9.83
C ARG A 21 16.96 16.26 8.94
N LYS A 22 15.76 16.37 9.54
CA LYS A 22 14.48 16.23 8.82
C LYS A 22 14.34 17.26 7.69
N GLU A 23 14.85 18.46 7.89
CA GLU A 23 14.85 19.54 6.89
C GLU A 23 15.67 19.16 5.66
N THR A 24 16.82 18.51 5.87
CA THR A 24 17.66 17.98 4.79
C THR A 24 16.90 16.89 4.03
N PHE A 25 16.32 15.94 4.75
CA PHE A 25 15.48 14.89 4.16
C PHE A 25 14.34 15.44 3.30
N TYR A 26 13.58 16.41 3.80
CA TYR A 26 12.48 17.02 3.05
C TYR A 26 12.98 17.72 1.78
N LYS A 27 14.12 18.41 1.86
CA LYS A 27 14.73 19.09 0.72
C LYS A 27 15.21 18.10 -0.34
N GLU A 28 15.94 17.06 0.05
CA GLU A 28 16.54 16.08 -0.87
C GLU A 28 15.49 15.20 -1.54
N THR A 29 14.46 14.81 -0.79
CA THR A 29 13.35 13.98 -1.31
C THR A 29 12.27 14.79 -2.02
N GLY A 30 12.33 16.13 -1.96
CA GLY A 30 11.29 17.02 -2.48
C GLY A 30 9.94 16.86 -1.77
N MET A 31 9.95 16.42 -0.51
CA MET A 31 8.73 16.19 0.27
C MET A 31 8.40 17.37 1.17
N SER A 32 7.12 17.68 1.29
CA SER A 32 6.64 18.64 2.30
C SER A 32 6.67 18.03 3.70
N SER A 33 7.07 18.83 4.69
CA SER A 33 6.99 18.45 6.10
C SER A 33 5.57 18.11 6.56
N SER A 34 4.53 18.62 5.86
CA SER A 34 3.12 18.27 6.13
C SER A 34 2.83 16.78 5.90
N ASN A 35 3.61 16.08 5.06
CA ASN A 35 3.44 14.65 4.81
C ASN A 35 3.84 13.77 6.01
N PHE A 36 4.56 14.35 6.98
CA PHE A 36 5.15 13.64 8.11
C PHE A 36 4.77 14.27 9.47
N LYS A 37 3.65 15.00 9.53
CA LYS A 37 3.15 15.66 10.74
C LYS A 37 1.66 15.38 10.94
N GLY A 38 1.21 15.47 12.20
CA GLY A 38 -0.20 15.35 12.56
C GLY A 38 -0.85 14.04 12.09
N ALA A 39 -2.07 14.12 11.55
CA ALA A 39 -2.79 12.96 11.02
C ALA A 39 -2.04 12.28 9.85
N ALA A 40 -1.29 13.05 9.06
CA ALA A 40 -0.52 12.51 7.94
C ALA A 40 0.69 11.67 8.40
N LEU A 41 1.13 11.76 9.66
CA LEU A 41 2.15 10.84 10.18
C LEU A 41 1.61 9.41 10.33
N LYS A 42 0.32 9.28 10.65
CA LYS A 42 -0.35 7.99 10.88
C LYS A 42 -0.89 7.34 9.60
N SER A 43 -0.92 8.07 8.50
CA SER A 43 -1.33 7.52 7.20
C SER A 43 -0.17 6.83 6.51
N ASP A 44 -0.47 5.94 5.57
CA ASP A 44 0.56 5.33 4.74
C ASP A 44 1.28 6.35 3.85
N LEU A 45 2.49 5.98 3.45
CA LEU A 45 3.26 6.73 2.48
C LEU A 45 2.94 6.17 1.09
N GLY A 46 2.52 7.03 0.16
CA GLY A 46 2.29 6.62 -1.23
C GLY A 46 3.55 5.99 -1.85
N VAL A 47 3.35 4.99 -2.71
CA VAL A 47 4.43 4.25 -3.37
C VAL A 47 5.34 5.18 -4.19
N ASP A 48 4.77 6.22 -4.79
CA ASP A 48 5.49 7.28 -5.51
C ASP A 48 6.50 8.02 -4.61
N LYS A 49 6.12 8.31 -3.37
CA LYS A 49 6.96 8.97 -2.39
C LYS A 49 8.03 8.01 -1.87
N LEU A 50 7.67 6.77 -1.61
CA LEU A 50 8.63 5.74 -1.21
C LEU A 50 9.71 5.56 -2.28
N ALA A 51 9.35 5.49 -3.56
CA ALA A 51 10.31 5.40 -4.66
C ALA A 51 11.30 6.58 -4.68
N LYS A 52 10.84 7.81 -4.44
CA LYS A 52 11.73 8.99 -4.33
C LYS A 52 12.72 8.86 -3.17
N ILE A 53 12.27 8.39 -2.01
CA ILE A 53 13.15 8.14 -0.85
C ILE A 53 14.23 7.13 -1.21
N LEU A 54 13.85 6.01 -1.82
CA LEU A 54 14.79 4.96 -2.21
C LEU A 54 15.79 5.44 -3.27
N ILE A 55 15.43 6.41 -4.11
CA ILE A 55 16.35 7.05 -5.06
C ILE A 55 17.38 7.92 -4.34
N VAL A 56 16.94 8.72 -3.36
CA VAL A 56 17.80 9.64 -2.60
C VAL A 56 18.68 8.91 -1.59
N TYR A 57 18.17 7.83 -0.98
CA TYR A 57 18.88 7.00 0.00
C TYR A 57 18.97 5.54 -0.50
N PRO A 58 19.92 5.23 -1.41
CA PRO A 58 20.05 3.91 -2.00
C PRO A 58 20.31 2.78 -1.00
N GLU A 59 20.87 3.07 0.18
CA GLU A 59 21.07 2.06 1.23
C GLU A 59 19.75 1.44 1.71
N LEU A 60 18.63 2.14 1.56
CA LEU A 60 17.30 1.61 1.88
C LEU A 60 16.76 0.68 0.79
N LYS A 61 17.40 0.63 -0.39
CA LYS A 61 17.06 -0.32 -1.46
C LYS A 61 17.69 -1.70 -1.26
N GLU A 62 18.69 -1.81 -0.40
CA GLU A 62 19.27 -3.11 -0.05
C GLU A 62 18.19 -4.03 0.51
N ASN A 63 18.23 -5.31 0.14
CA ASN A 63 17.12 -6.25 0.39
C ASN A 63 16.68 -6.26 1.87
N GLU A 64 17.64 -6.36 2.79
CA GLU A 64 17.39 -6.37 4.24
C GLU A 64 16.76 -5.05 4.74
N ASN A 65 17.30 -3.91 4.32
CA ASN A 65 16.81 -2.59 4.71
C ASN A 65 15.44 -2.28 4.11
N LEU A 66 15.16 -2.76 2.90
CA LEU A 66 13.87 -2.62 2.24
C LEU A 66 12.80 -3.46 2.94
N ILE A 67 13.12 -4.72 3.29
CA ILE A 67 12.23 -5.58 4.09
C ILE A 67 11.93 -4.91 5.43
N TRP A 68 12.95 -4.42 6.13
CA TRP A 68 12.76 -3.69 7.38
C TRP A 68 11.89 -2.45 7.22
N LEU A 69 12.14 -1.65 6.19
CA LEU A 69 11.39 -0.42 5.92
C LEU A 69 9.91 -0.70 5.65
N ILE A 70 9.58 -1.74 4.88
CA ILE A 70 8.19 -2.06 4.51
C ILE A 70 7.49 -2.83 5.63
N THR A 71 8.10 -3.89 6.14
CA THR A 71 7.45 -4.85 7.04
C THR A 71 7.66 -4.53 8.52
N GLY A 72 8.71 -3.78 8.86
CA GLY A 72 9.16 -3.60 10.24
C GLY A 72 9.86 -4.83 10.83
N ASN A 73 10.03 -5.90 10.05
CA ASN A 73 10.74 -7.11 10.46
C ASN A 73 12.24 -6.98 10.13
N HIS A 74 13.09 -7.65 10.91
CA HIS A 74 14.57 -7.55 10.87
C HIS A 74 15.10 -6.23 11.44
N GLU A 75 16.42 -6.06 11.43
CA GLU A 75 17.11 -4.87 11.90
C GLU A 75 17.65 -4.05 10.73
N LEU A 76 17.69 -2.72 10.91
CA LEU A 76 18.30 -1.82 9.93
C LEU A 76 19.82 -1.97 9.92
N ASN A 77 20.37 -2.40 8.79
CA ASN A 77 21.80 -2.57 8.57
C ASN A 77 22.37 -1.33 7.87
N LEU A 78 23.14 -0.53 8.62
CA LEU A 78 23.79 0.68 8.10
C LEU A 78 25.30 0.50 7.90
N ASN A 79 25.82 -0.71 8.10
CA ASN A 79 27.23 -0.96 7.91
C ASN A 79 27.53 -0.89 6.41
N PRO A 80 28.51 -0.06 5.98
CA PRO A 80 28.91 -0.08 4.59
C PRO A 80 29.36 -1.49 4.25
N VAL A 81 28.78 -2.07 3.20
CA VAL A 81 29.29 -3.30 2.58
C VAL A 81 30.75 -3.02 2.25
N GLN A 82 31.67 -3.46 3.10
CA GLN A 82 33.08 -3.44 2.78
C GLN A 82 33.21 -4.39 1.60
N LYS A 83 33.40 -3.84 0.39
CA LYS A 83 33.94 -4.60 -0.73
C LYS A 83 35.34 -5.05 -0.30
N LYS A 84 35.42 -6.19 0.37
CA LYS A 84 36.69 -6.90 0.55
C LYS A 84 37.04 -7.48 -0.80
N ASP A 85 38.04 -6.88 -1.43
CA ASP A 85 38.78 -7.50 -2.52
C ASP A 85 39.39 -8.82 -2.00
N GLN A 86 38.77 -9.95 -2.31
CA GLN A 86 39.45 -11.23 -2.49
C GLN A 86 38.58 -12.25 -3.24
N PRO A 87 39.22 -13.14 -4.03
CA PRO A 87 38.59 -13.85 -5.13
C PRO A 87 37.94 -15.18 -4.71
N ALA A 88 36.93 -15.58 -5.48
CA ALA A 88 36.32 -16.90 -5.57
C ALA A 88 35.66 -17.47 -4.30
N ALA A 89 34.35 -17.27 -4.22
CA ALA A 89 33.40 -18.27 -3.72
C ALA A 89 32.12 -18.17 -4.56
N GLU A 90 32.21 -18.68 -5.78
CA GLU A 90 31.03 -19.14 -6.52
C GLU A 90 30.45 -20.32 -5.72
N HIS A 91 29.16 -20.24 -5.38
CA HIS A 91 28.25 -21.26 -4.83
C HIS A 91 27.54 -20.80 -3.55
N HIS A 92 26.66 -19.79 -3.63
CA HIS A 92 25.49 -19.60 -2.73
C HIS A 92 24.42 -18.61 -3.27
N HIS A 93 24.59 -18.06 -4.49
CA HIS A 93 23.67 -17.04 -5.05
C HIS A 93 22.43 -17.59 -5.77
N GLU A 94 22.29 -18.90 -5.95
CA GLU A 94 21.17 -19.50 -6.69
C GLU A 94 19.91 -19.64 -5.80
N GLU A 95 20.04 -20.21 -4.59
CA GLU A 95 18.91 -20.38 -3.66
C GLU A 95 18.22 -19.07 -3.24
N THR A 96 18.97 -17.97 -3.17
CA THR A 96 18.42 -16.66 -2.78
C THR A 96 17.62 -16.01 -3.89
N ASN A 97 18.01 -16.22 -5.16
CA ASN A 97 17.26 -15.76 -6.31
C ASN A 97 16.02 -16.63 -6.57
N GLU A 98 16.10 -17.94 -6.34
CA GLU A 98 14.93 -18.83 -6.43
C GLU A 98 13.86 -18.47 -5.39
N LYS A 99 14.25 -18.29 -4.12
CA LYS A 99 13.31 -17.86 -3.07
C LYS A 99 12.68 -16.50 -3.35
N LEU A 100 13.43 -15.58 -3.96
CA LEU A 100 12.89 -14.29 -4.40
C LEU A 100 11.91 -14.46 -5.57
N GLY A 101 12.23 -15.34 -6.53
CA GLY A 101 11.35 -15.71 -7.63
C GLY A 101 10.03 -16.32 -7.14
N ASP A 102 10.09 -17.25 -6.19
CA ASP A 102 8.91 -17.87 -5.58
C ASP A 102 8.06 -16.86 -4.80
N LEU A 103 8.69 -15.94 -4.07
CA LEU A 103 7.98 -14.88 -3.37
C LEU A 103 7.26 -13.95 -4.37
N LEU A 104 7.92 -13.56 -5.45
CA LEU A 104 7.32 -12.74 -6.50
C LEU A 104 6.18 -13.47 -7.22
N ALA A 105 6.34 -14.76 -7.51
CA ALA A 105 5.30 -15.58 -8.11
C ALA A 105 4.07 -15.69 -7.18
N ASN A 106 4.29 -15.90 -5.87
CA ASN A 106 3.23 -15.96 -4.87
C ASN A 106 2.51 -14.62 -4.71
N LEU A 107 3.24 -13.50 -4.65
CA LEU A 107 2.66 -12.16 -4.61
C LEU A 107 1.84 -11.86 -5.87
N PHE A 108 2.34 -12.24 -7.05
CA PHE A 108 1.64 -12.07 -8.31
C PHE A 108 0.37 -12.93 -8.37
N ALA A 109 0.42 -14.17 -7.89
CA ALA A 109 -0.75 -15.04 -7.80
C ALA A 109 -1.80 -14.49 -6.81
N GLN A 110 -1.37 -13.97 -5.66
CA GLN A 110 -2.26 -13.31 -4.69
C GLN A 110 -2.92 -12.07 -5.30
N TYR A 111 -2.15 -11.20 -5.95
CA TYR A 111 -2.67 -9.98 -6.57
C TYR A 111 -3.72 -10.30 -7.65
N ASN A 112 -3.42 -11.26 -8.55
CA ASN A 112 -4.38 -11.70 -9.56
C ASN A 112 -5.64 -12.35 -8.96
N THR A 113 -5.50 -13.06 -7.84
CA THR A 113 -6.65 -13.65 -7.14
C THR A 113 -7.50 -12.56 -6.49
N GLN A 114 -6.86 -11.54 -5.89
CA GLN A 114 -7.55 -10.36 -5.37
C GLN A 114 -8.30 -9.62 -6.48
N ASP A 115 -7.68 -9.38 -7.64
CA ASP A 115 -8.34 -8.76 -8.80
C ASP A 115 -9.59 -9.52 -9.26
N LYS A 116 -9.53 -10.86 -9.31
CA LYS A 116 -10.71 -11.69 -9.61
C LYS A 116 -11.81 -11.56 -8.56
N SER A 117 -11.43 -11.50 -7.28
CA SER A 117 -12.39 -11.31 -6.19
C SER A 117 -13.04 -9.91 -6.23
N ILE A 118 -12.26 -8.87 -6.53
CA ILE A 118 -12.75 -7.49 -6.74
C ILE A 118 -13.72 -7.47 -7.92
N LEU A 119 -13.35 -8.07 -9.04
CA LEU A 119 -14.22 -8.16 -10.22
C LEU A 119 -15.52 -8.90 -9.92
N PHE A 120 -15.46 -9.95 -9.09
CA PHE A 120 -16.64 -10.68 -8.66
C PHE A 120 -17.56 -9.80 -7.80
N VAL A 121 -17.00 -9.08 -6.82
CA VAL A 121 -17.77 -8.18 -5.95
C VAL A 121 -18.39 -7.04 -6.77
N GLN A 122 -17.65 -6.45 -7.70
CA GLN A 122 -18.18 -5.44 -8.63
C GLN A 122 -19.37 -5.98 -9.42
N LYS A 123 -19.29 -7.21 -9.94
CA LYS A 123 -20.42 -7.86 -10.62
C LYS A 123 -21.63 -8.09 -9.71
N GLN A 124 -21.42 -8.42 -8.44
CA GLN A 124 -22.53 -8.56 -7.49
C GLN A 124 -23.18 -7.21 -7.21
N ILE A 125 -22.38 -6.15 -7.01
CA ILE A 125 -22.87 -4.78 -6.80
C ILE A 125 -23.76 -4.35 -7.97
N SER A 126 -23.28 -4.48 -9.22
CA SER A 126 -24.07 -4.11 -10.40
C SER A 126 -25.38 -4.90 -10.54
N ARG A 127 -25.41 -6.17 -10.10
CA ARG A 127 -26.65 -6.95 -10.08
C ARG A 127 -27.62 -6.45 -9.02
N ILE A 128 -27.12 -6.07 -7.85
CA ILE A 128 -27.94 -5.54 -6.76
C ILE A 128 -28.49 -4.17 -7.14
N GLU A 129 -27.67 -3.28 -7.70
CA GLU A 129 -28.08 -1.98 -8.21
C GLU A 129 -29.24 -2.12 -9.21
N LYS A 130 -29.11 -3.02 -10.19
CA LYS A 130 -30.18 -3.29 -11.16
C LYS A 130 -31.48 -3.77 -10.49
N LYS A 131 -31.37 -4.70 -9.53
CA LYS A 131 -32.56 -5.17 -8.78
C LYS A 131 -33.20 -4.06 -7.96
N TYR A 132 -32.40 -3.15 -7.42
CA TYR A 132 -32.87 -2.01 -6.64
C TYR A 132 -33.61 -1.01 -7.54
N ASP A 133 -33.07 -0.70 -8.72
CA ASP A 133 -33.74 0.15 -9.72
C ASP A 133 -35.07 -0.44 -10.17
N GLU A 134 -35.12 -1.75 -10.45
CA GLU A 134 -36.34 -2.46 -10.80
C GLU A 134 -37.39 -2.42 -9.67
N ALA A 135 -36.95 -2.56 -8.40
CA ALA A 135 -37.82 -2.48 -7.25
C ALA A 135 -38.41 -1.08 -7.06
N ILE A 136 -37.59 -0.03 -7.22
CA ILE A 136 -38.05 1.38 -7.19
C ILE A 136 -39.09 1.61 -8.27
N LEU A 137 -38.82 1.17 -9.50
CA LEU A 137 -39.72 1.39 -10.63
C LEU A 137 -41.07 0.69 -10.40
N LYS A 138 -41.05 -0.51 -9.84
CA LYS A 138 -42.25 -1.26 -9.45
C LYS A 138 -43.01 -0.57 -8.31
N GLN A 139 -42.31 -0.08 -7.28
CA GLN A 139 -42.92 0.65 -6.17
C GLN A 139 -43.61 1.94 -6.66
N ASN A 140 -42.94 2.71 -7.52
CA ASN A 140 -43.51 3.92 -8.11
C ASN A 140 -44.78 3.61 -8.90
N LYS A 141 -44.80 2.51 -9.67
CA LYS A 141 -46.01 2.08 -10.38
C LYS A 141 -47.17 1.79 -9.42
N TYR A 142 -46.92 1.07 -8.33
CA TYR A 142 -47.96 0.81 -7.33
C TYR A 142 -48.46 2.08 -6.65
N LEU A 143 -47.57 3.04 -6.37
CA LEU A 143 -47.96 4.34 -5.82
C LEU A 143 -48.88 5.10 -6.78
N GLU A 144 -48.58 5.14 -8.07
CA GLU A 144 -49.44 5.78 -9.07
C GLU A 144 -50.83 5.11 -9.17
N GLU A 145 -50.89 3.77 -9.10
CA GLU A 145 -52.16 3.03 -9.07
C GLU A 145 -53.00 3.39 -7.83
N ILE A 146 -52.38 3.44 -6.65
CA ILE A 146 -53.05 3.84 -5.40
C ILE A 146 -53.55 5.29 -5.50
N LEU A 147 -52.73 6.21 -6.00
CA LEU A 147 -53.10 7.62 -6.16
C LEU A 147 -54.26 7.80 -7.14
N SER A 148 -54.29 7.00 -8.21
CA SER A 148 -55.41 6.98 -9.17
C SER A 148 -56.70 6.55 -8.49
N LEU A 149 -56.69 5.43 -7.76
CA LEU A 149 -57.87 4.94 -7.03
C LEU A 149 -58.36 5.94 -5.98
N ALA A 150 -57.45 6.54 -5.21
CA ALA A 150 -57.80 7.55 -4.20
C ALA A 150 -58.53 8.76 -4.79
N LYS A 151 -58.14 9.21 -6.00
CA LYS A 151 -58.82 10.30 -6.73
C LYS A 151 -60.24 9.96 -7.16
N HIS A 152 -60.55 8.68 -7.39
CA HIS A 152 -61.89 8.23 -7.78
C HIS A 152 -62.83 8.05 -6.58
N VAL A 153 -62.28 7.85 -5.38
CA VAL A 153 -63.05 7.70 -4.12
C VAL A 153 -63.42 9.05 -3.50
N THR A 154 -62.69 10.13 -3.84
CA THR A 154 -62.92 11.48 -3.30
C THR A 154 -63.84 12.35 -4.18
N LYS A 155 -64.50 11.76 -5.18
CA LYS A 155 -65.42 12.43 -6.11
C LYS A 155 -66.82 11.87 -5.96
#